data_AF-A0A376VCJ3-F1
#
_entry.id   AF-A0A376VCJ3-F1
#
_cell.length_a   1.000
_cell.length_b   1.000
_cell.length_c   1.000
_cell.angle_alpha   90.00
_cell.angle_beta   90.00
_cell.angle_gamma   90.00
#
_symmetry.space_group_name_H-M   'P 1'
#
loop_
_entity.id
_entity.type
_entity.pdbx_description
1 polymer ?
#
loop_
_entity_poly.entity_id
_entity_poly.type
_entity_poly.pdbx_seq_one_letter_code
_entity_poly.pdbx_strand_id
1 'polypeptide(L)'
;MELAASKGIELVYVNTKGWSDPVQTLRALTDDAGFDDVFVYAAVPSVVEMADELLAEDGCLNFFAGPTDKNFKVPFNFYNVHYNSTHVVGTSGGSTDDMKEAIALSATGQLQPSFMVTHIGGLDAVPETVLNLPDIPGGKKLIYNGRDHAADCHCRFCRKRQNRSAV
;
A
#
# COMPACT_ATOMS: atom_id res chain seq x y z
N MET A 1 4.14 14.88 -1.69
CA MET A 1 4.27 15.60 -2.98
C MET A 1 5.57 16.41 -2.99
N GLU A 2 5.75 17.36 -2.08
CA GLU A 2 6.98 18.18 -2.00
C GLU A 2 8.29 17.35 -1.88
N LEU A 3 8.30 16.30 -1.04
CA LEU A 3 9.47 15.40 -0.92
C LEU A 3 9.74 14.54 -2.16
N ALA A 4 8.70 14.15 -2.90
CA ALA A 4 8.86 13.35 -4.11
C ALA A 4 9.42 14.23 -5.23
N ALA A 5 8.83 15.41 -5.42
CA ALA A 5 9.30 16.40 -6.38
C ALA A 5 10.75 16.84 -6.10
N SER A 6 11.13 17.04 -4.83
CA SER A 6 12.52 17.36 -4.47
C SER A 6 13.53 16.25 -4.82
N LYS A 7 13.05 15.03 -5.05
CA LYS A 7 13.85 13.86 -5.48
C LYS A 7 13.74 13.59 -6.99
N GLY A 8 13.07 14.46 -7.75
CA GLY A 8 12.82 14.24 -9.18
C GLY A 8 11.81 13.14 -9.47
N ILE A 9 10.96 12.78 -8.50
CA ILE A 9 9.94 11.74 -8.63
C ILE A 9 8.59 12.39 -8.86
N GLU A 10 7.95 12.05 -9.97
CA GLU A 10 6.53 12.32 -10.17
C GLU A 10 5.70 11.34 -9.35
N LEU A 11 4.81 11.86 -8.50
CA LEU A 11 3.97 11.04 -7.62
C LEU A 11 2.51 11.41 -7.85
N VAL A 12 1.77 10.46 -8.42
CA VAL A 12 0.36 10.62 -8.75
C VAL A 12 -0.47 9.77 -7.79
N TYR A 13 -1.45 10.41 -7.14
CA TYR A 13 -2.46 9.70 -6.34
C TYR A 13 -3.78 9.68 -7.10
N VAL A 14 -4.21 8.48 -7.47
CA VAL A 14 -5.44 8.28 -8.24
C VAL A 14 -6.44 7.47 -7.43
N ASN A 15 -7.70 7.90 -7.45
CA ASN A 15 -8.83 7.09 -7.01
C ASN A 15 -9.65 6.74 -8.25
N THR A 16 -9.58 5.47 -8.67
CA THR A 16 -10.25 4.96 -9.88
C THR A 16 -11.75 4.71 -9.69
N LYS A 17 -12.30 4.99 -8.50
CA LYS A 17 -13.72 4.78 -8.21
C LYS A 17 -14.60 5.60 -9.16
N GLY A 18 -15.46 4.92 -9.91
CA GLY A 18 -16.42 5.53 -10.83
C GLY A 18 -15.86 5.84 -12.21
N TRP A 19 -14.62 5.45 -12.51
CA TRP A 19 -14.08 5.52 -13.86
C TRP A 19 -14.71 4.43 -14.74
N SER A 20 -15.00 4.76 -15.99
CA SER A 20 -15.54 3.81 -16.97
C SER A 20 -14.45 2.86 -17.48
N ASP A 21 -13.22 3.36 -17.64
CA ASP A 21 -12.06 2.59 -18.10
C ASP A 21 -10.80 3.02 -17.33
N PRO A 22 -10.55 2.39 -16.17
CA PRO A 22 -9.38 2.72 -15.37
C PRO A 22 -8.06 2.22 -15.96
N VAL A 23 -8.09 1.15 -16.76
CA VAL A 23 -6.87 0.60 -17.38
C VAL A 23 -6.33 1.60 -18.39
N GLN A 24 -7.14 2.03 -19.36
CA GLN A 24 -6.71 2.97 -20.38
C GLN A 24 -6.28 4.31 -19.79
N THR A 25 -7.00 4.79 -18.77
CA THR A 25 -6.66 6.07 -18.11
C THR A 25 -5.31 6.01 -17.40
N LEU A 26 -4.98 4.88 -16.78
CA LEU A 26 -3.69 4.69 -16.11
C LEU A 26 -2.56 4.45 -17.12
N ARG A 27 -2.80 3.67 -18.19
CA ARG A 27 -1.82 3.45 -19.27
C ARG A 27 -1.49 4.75 -20.03
N ALA A 28 -2.45 5.67 -20.15
CA ALA A 28 -2.19 6.98 -20.73
C ALA A 28 -1.16 7.82 -19.93
N LEU A 29 -0.90 7.48 -18.66
CA LEU A 29 0.17 8.14 -17.88
C LEU A 29 1.57 7.72 -18.34
N THR A 30 1.67 6.62 -19.10
CA THR A 30 2.93 6.07 -19.60
C THR A 30 2.95 5.99 -21.13
N ASP A 31 2.23 6.89 -21.80
CA ASP A 31 2.08 6.90 -23.27
C ASP A 31 1.66 5.53 -23.83
N ASP A 32 0.77 4.86 -23.10
CA ASP A 32 0.27 3.50 -23.34
C ASP A 32 1.30 2.36 -23.27
N ALA A 33 2.54 2.62 -22.82
CA ALA A 33 3.55 1.59 -22.64
C ALA A 33 3.18 0.57 -21.54
N GLY A 34 2.47 1.01 -20.49
CA GLY A 34 2.21 0.21 -19.29
C GLY A 34 3.18 0.55 -18.15
N PHE A 35 3.22 -0.29 -17.11
CA PHE A 35 4.07 -0.14 -15.93
C PHE A 35 5.04 -1.32 -15.81
N ASP A 36 6.30 -1.02 -15.51
CA ASP A 36 7.34 -2.03 -15.29
C ASP A 36 7.07 -2.86 -14.04
N ASP A 37 6.55 -2.24 -12.97
CA ASP A 37 6.21 -2.90 -11.72
C ASP A 37 4.82 -2.50 -11.24
N VAL A 38 3.98 -3.50 -10.94
CA VAL A 38 2.64 -3.30 -10.37
C VAL A 38 2.51 -4.08 -9.08
N PHE A 39 2.31 -3.36 -7.97
CA PHE A 39 2.16 -3.95 -6.63
C PHE A 39 0.68 -4.01 -6.22
N VAL A 40 0.20 -5.23 -5.95
CA VAL A 40 -1.19 -5.46 -5.51
C VAL A 40 -1.22 -5.74 -4.00
N TYR A 41 -1.83 -4.80 -3.27
CA TYR A 41 -1.97 -4.84 -1.81
C TYR A 41 -3.36 -5.31 -1.33
N ALA A 42 -4.30 -5.59 -2.24
CA ALA A 42 -5.63 -6.07 -1.91
C ALA A 42 -5.98 -7.33 -2.72
N ALA A 43 -6.44 -8.38 -2.05
CA ALA A 43 -6.82 -9.65 -2.67
C ALA A 43 -8.24 -9.55 -3.23
N VAL A 44 -8.42 -8.72 -4.25
CA VAL A 44 -9.70 -8.48 -4.93
C VAL A 44 -9.51 -8.87 -6.40
N PRO A 45 -10.35 -9.77 -6.97
CA PRO A 45 -10.12 -10.30 -8.33
C PRO A 45 -9.92 -9.21 -9.38
N SER A 46 -10.82 -8.22 -9.41
CA SER A 46 -10.76 -7.10 -10.36
C SER A 46 -9.52 -6.21 -10.21
N VAL A 47 -8.91 -6.16 -9.02
CA VAL A 47 -7.66 -5.40 -8.81
C VAL A 47 -6.46 -6.17 -9.39
N VAL A 48 -6.46 -7.49 -9.25
CA VAL A 48 -5.39 -8.34 -9.80
C VAL A 48 -5.50 -8.41 -11.33
N GLU A 49 -6.71 -8.55 -11.87
CA GLU A 49 -6.95 -8.55 -13.32
C GLU A 49 -6.52 -7.20 -13.94
N MET A 50 -6.93 -6.08 -13.34
CA MET A 50 -6.47 -4.76 -13.76
C MET A 50 -4.94 -4.63 -13.68
N ALA A 51 -4.31 -5.17 -12.64
CA ALA A 51 -2.86 -5.13 -12.51
C ALA A 51 -2.13 -5.86 -13.64
N ASP A 52 -2.65 -7.01 -14.10
CA ASP A 52 -2.11 -7.73 -15.27
C ASP A 52 -2.23 -6.90 -16.56
N GLU A 53 -3.36 -6.22 -16.76
CA GLU A 53 -3.59 -5.35 -17.92
C GLU A 53 -2.72 -4.08 -17.92
N LEU A 54 -2.26 -3.64 -16.75
CA LEU A 54 -1.42 -2.45 -16.61
C LEU A 54 0.06 -2.72 -16.90
N LEU A 55 0.51 -3.97 -16.96
CA LEU A 55 1.92 -4.28 -17.17
C LEU A 55 2.41 -3.83 -18.55
N ALA A 56 3.67 -3.38 -18.57
CA ALA A 56 4.45 -3.23 -19.78
C ALA A 56 5.05 -4.58 -20.22
N GLU A 57 5.70 -4.59 -21.38
CA GLU A 57 6.59 -5.69 -21.78
C GLU A 57 7.68 -5.89 -20.71
N ASP A 58 7.97 -7.14 -20.37
CA ASP A 58 8.88 -7.56 -19.28
C ASP A 58 8.44 -7.11 -17.86
N GLY A 59 7.19 -6.69 -17.69
CA GLY A 59 6.69 -6.16 -16.41
C GLY A 59 6.48 -7.23 -15.32
N CYS A 60 6.60 -6.78 -14.06
CA CYS A 60 6.43 -7.57 -12.84
C CYS A 60 5.12 -7.24 -12.10
N LEU A 61 4.26 -8.25 -11.92
CA LEU A 61 3.15 -8.18 -10.97
C LEU A 61 3.59 -8.74 -9.62
N ASN A 62 3.73 -7.87 -8.62
CA ASN A 62 4.01 -8.26 -7.25
C ASN A 62 2.71 -8.40 -6.45
N PHE A 63 2.37 -9.64 -6.07
CA PHE A 63 1.20 -9.95 -5.27
C PHE A 63 1.55 -10.07 -3.79
N PHE A 64 1.29 -9.01 -3.02
CA PHE A 64 1.56 -8.92 -1.57
C PHE A 64 0.31 -9.14 -0.70
N ALA A 65 -0.89 -9.07 -1.28
CA ALA A 65 -2.15 -8.88 -0.57
C ALA A 65 -2.60 -9.98 0.41
N GLY A 66 -1.86 -11.10 0.52
CA GLY A 66 -2.09 -12.15 1.53
C GLY A 66 -3.54 -12.63 1.63
N PRO A 67 -4.09 -13.32 0.61
CA PRO A 67 -5.48 -13.76 0.60
C PRO A 67 -5.78 -14.72 1.76
N THR A 68 -6.92 -14.52 2.42
CA THR A 68 -7.39 -15.42 3.50
C THR A 68 -8.18 -16.62 2.97
N ASP A 69 -8.78 -16.50 1.79
CA ASP A 69 -9.45 -17.60 1.11
C ASP A 69 -8.45 -18.44 0.32
N LYS A 70 -8.35 -19.73 0.66
CA LYS A 70 -7.47 -20.69 -0.02
C LYS A 70 -7.88 -20.97 -1.47
N ASN A 71 -9.11 -20.63 -1.84
CA ASN A 71 -9.64 -20.80 -3.19
C ASN A 71 -9.58 -19.51 -4.03
N PHE A 72 -8.98 -18.44 -3.49
CA PHE A 72 -8.79 -17.20 -4.22
C PHE A 72 -8.01 -17.48 -5.51
N LYS A 73 -8.67 -17.22 -6.65
CA LYS A 73 -8.12 -17.43 -7.98
C LYS A 73 -8.69 -16.37 -8.91
N VAL A 74 -7.87 -15.94 -9.86
CA VAL A 74 -8.24 -15.03 -10.94
C VAL A 74 -7.87 -15.67 -12.28
N PRO A 75 -8.55 -15.32 -13.38
CA PRO A 75 -8.08 -15.67 -14.72
C PRO A 75 -6.64 -15.19 -14.91
N PHE A 76 -5.77 -16.04 -15.44
CA PHE A 76 -4.37 -15.70 -15.66
C PHE A 76 -4.06 -15.71 -17.15
N ASN A 77 -3.51 -14.60 -17.65
CA ASN A 77 -3.28 -14.40 -19.06
C ASN A 77 -1.91 -14.93 -19.51
N PHE A 78 -1.86 -16.19 -19.93
CA PHE A 78 -0.63 -16.80 -20.44
C PHE A 78 -0.12 -16.20 -21.76
N TYR A 79 -0.93 -15.42 -22.49
CA TYR A 79 -0.44 -14.70 -23.66
C TYR A 79 0.60 -13.66 -23.24
N ASN A 80 0.31 -12.87 -22.21
CA ASN A 80 1.22 -11.83 -21.71
C ASN A 80 2.52 -12.44 -21.17
N VAL A 81 2.43 -13.59 -20.49
CA VAL A 81 3.63 -14.32 -20.03
C VAL A 81 4.51 -14.74 -21.21
N HIS A 82 3.92 -15.23 -22.29
CA HIS A 82 4.69 -15.80 -23.39
C HIS A 82 5.21 -14.75 -24.39
N TYR A 83 4.38 -13.75 -24.71
CA TYR A 83 4.67 -12.78 -25.76
C TYR A 83 5.12 -11.42 -25.23
N ASN A 84 4.69 -11.05 -24.03
CA ASN A 84 5.10 -9.79 -23.38
C ASN A 84 6.09 -10.05 -22.23
N SER A 85 6.56 -11.29 -22.04
CA SER A 85 7.51 -11.67 -20.98
C SER A 85 7.13 -11.21 -19.56
N THR A 86 5.84 -10.99 -19.29
CA THR A 86 5.38 -10.55 -17.96
C THR A 86 5.55 -11.67 -16.93
N HIS A 87 5.85 -11.31 -15.69
CA HIS A 87 6.05 -12.26 -14.60
C HIS A 87 5.27 -11.88 -13.35
N VAL A 88 4.92 -12.90 -12.56
CA VAL A 88 4.18 -12.73 -11.31
C VAL A 88 5.00 -13.29 -10.16
N VAL A 89 5.13 -12.51 -9.09
CA VAL A 89 5.82 -12.91 -7.86
C VAL A 89 4.89 -12.73 -6.67
N GLY A 90 4.75 -13.78 -5.85
CA GLY A 90 4.11 -13.69 -4.54
C GLY A 90 5.13 -13.39 -3.46
N THR A 91 4.86 -12.40 -2.61
CA THR A 91 5.72 -12.07 -1.46
C THR A 91 4.91 -12.06 -0.16
N SER A 92 5.47 -12.57 0.93
CA SER A 92 4.81 -12.65 2.24
C SER A 92 5.60 -11.97 3.37
N GLY A 93 6.81 -11.47 3.08
CA GLY A 93 7.70 -10.82 4.03
C GLY A 93 9.09 -10.60 3.44
N GLY A 94 10.00 -10.10 4.28
CA GLY A 94 11.41 -9.93 3.94
C GLY A 94 12.30 -10.95 4.63
N SER A 95 13.47 -11.18 4.04
CA SER A 95 14.56 -11.96 4.62
C SER A 95 15.19 -11.25 5.83
N THR A 96 16.03 -11.97 6.58
CA THR A 96 16.84 -11.35 7.65
C THR A 96 17.75 -10.25 7.11
N ASP A 97 18.22 -10.37 5.88
CA ASP A 97 19.10 -9.36 5.29
C ASP A 97 18.29 -8.12 4.86
N ASP A 98 17.07 -8.29 4.36
CA ASP A 98 16.15 -7.18 4.07
C ASP A 98 15.85 -6.37 5.35
N MET A 99 15.69 -7.07 6.49
CA MET A 99 15.50 -6.40 7.79
C MET A 99 16.73 -5.61 8.21
N LYS A 100 17.95 -6.15 8.03
CA LYS A 100 19.19 -5.42 8.35
C LYS A 100 19.34 -4.18 7.46
N GLU A 101 19.05 -4.32 6.17
CA GLU A 101 19.09 -3.20 5.23
C GLU A 101 18.09 -2.11 5.61
N ALA A 102 16.83 -2.48 5.89
CA ALA A 102 15.80 -1.54 6.31
C ALA A 102 16.19 -0.77 7.59
N ILE A 103 16.84 -1.44 8.56
CA ILE A 103 17.39 -0.81 9.77
C ILE A 103 18.52 0.16 9.41
N ALA A 104 19.45 -0.23 8.54
CA ALA A 104 20.56 0.63 8.12
C ALA A 104 20.07 1.90 7.38
N LEU A 105 19.11 1.74 6.46
CA LEU A 105 18.48 2.85 5.75
C LEU A 105 17.71 3.77 6.70
N SER A 106 17.06 3.19 7.72
CA SER A 106 16.36 3.96 8.75
C SER A 106 17.32 4.73 9.66
N ALA A 107 18.42 4.09 10.07
CA ALA A 107 19.45 4.71 10.92
C ALA A 107 20.16 5.88 10.23
N THR A 108 20.32 5.80 8.89
CA THR A 108 20.89 6.87 8.09
C THR A 108 19.87 7.94 7.65
N GLY A 109 18.59 7.78 8.00
CA GLY A 109 17.52 8.70 7.64
C GLY A 109 17.08 8.65 6.18
N GLN A 110 17.62 7.72 5.38
CA GLN A 110 17.23 7.50 3.99
C GLN A 110 15.82 6.91 3.89
N LEU A 111 15.44 6.08 4.86
CA LEU A 111 14.09 5.57 5.06
C LEU A 111 13.51 6.15 6.36
N GLN A 112 12.30 6.70 6.32
CA GLN A 112 11.64 7.24 7.51
C GLN A 112 10.31 6.52 7.76
N PRO A 113 10.32 5.36 8.46
CA PRO A 113 9.11 4.55 8.66
C PRO A 113 8.11 5.20 9.63
N SER A 114 8.54 6.19 10.43
CA SER A 114 7.69 6.84 11.43
C SER A 114 6.48 7.56 10.84
N PHE A 115 6.51 7.99 9.57
CA PHE A 115 5.36 8.61 8.90
C PHE A 115 4.13 7.69 8.80
N MET A 116 4.31 6.37 8.90
CA MET A 116 3.19 5.43 8.93
C MET A 116 2.47 5.39 10.28
N VAL A 117 3.12 5.80 11.37
CA VAL A 117 2.54 5.79 12.71
C VAL A 117 1.62 7.00 12.84
N THR A 118 0.34 6.72 13.09
CA THR A 118 -0.70 7.74 13.16
C THR A 118 -1.28 7.91 14.55
N HIS A 119 -1.24 6.85 15.36
CA HIS A 119 -1.72 6.84 16.74
C HIS A 119 -0.68 6.21 17.65
N ILE A 120 -0.62 6.72 18.87
CA ILE A 120 0.21 6.21 19.95
C ILE A 120 -0.68 6.03 21.17
N GLY A 121 -0.62 4.87 21.82
CA GLY A 121 -1.42 4.59 23.02
C GLY A 121 -0.72 3.67 24.01
N GLY A 122 -1.34 3.54 25.18
CA GLY A 122 -0.97 2.58 26.21
C GLY A 122 -1.48 1.18 25.93
N LEU A 123 -1.09 0.22 26.78
CA LEU A 123 -1.54 -1.17 26.64
C LEU A 123 -3.06 -1.30 26.89
N ASP A 124 -3.61 -0.43 27.74
CA ASP A 124 -5.02 -0.28 28.05
C ASP A 124 -5.88 0.15 26.85
N ALA A 125 -5.30 0.82 25.86
CA ALA A 125 -6.00 1.21 24.63
C ALA A 125 -6.22 0.05 23.65
N VAL A 126 -5.53 -1.09 23.82
CA VAL A 126 -5.57 -2.21 22.87
C VAL A 126 -6.98 -2.81 22.71
N PRO A 127 -7.75 -3.14 23.76
CA PRO A 127 -9.05 -3.78 23.60
C PRO A 127 -10.02 -2.93 22.77
N GLU A 128 -10.14 -1.64 23.09
CA GLU A 128 -11.00 -0.71 22.35
C GLU A 128 -10.52 -0.49 20.92
N THR A 129 -9.20 -0.33 20.73
CA THR A 129 -8.61 -0.11 19.40
C THR A 129 -8.83 -1.30 18.48
N VAL A 130 -8.73 -2.53 19.00
CA VAL A 130 -8.94 -3.76 18.21
C VAL A 130 -10.42 -3.92 17.84
N LEU A 131 -11.34 -3.70 18.78
CA LEU A 131 -12.78 -3.85 18.54
C LEU A 131 -13.32 -2.82 17.54
N ASN A 132 -12.76 -1.61 17.53
CA ASN A 132 -13.21 -0.50 16.68
C ASN A 132 -12.25 -0.18 15.53
N LEU A 133 -11.31 -1.08 15.21
CA LEU A 133 -10.25 -0.81 14.23
C LEU A 133 -10.75 -0.30 12.86
N PRO A 134 -11.86 -0.81 12.28
CA PRO A 134 -12.40 -0.31 11.01
C PRO A 134 -12.82 1.17 11.06
N ASP A 135 -13.26 1.64 12.23
CA ASP A 135 -13.78 2.99 12.44
C ASP A 135 -12.70 3.99 12.88
N ILE A 136 -11.50 3.50 13.23
CA ILE A 136 -10.35 4.32 13.61
C ILE A 136 -9.50 4.64 12.37
N PRO A 137 -9.62 5.85 11.79
CA PRO A 137 -8.90 6.22 10.59
C PRO A 137 -7.39 6.28 10.84
N GLY A 138 -6.59 6.14 9.79
CA GLY A 138 -5.13 6.28 9.87
C GLY A 138 -4.38 4.97 9.62
N GLY A 139 -3.06 5.06 9.53
CA GLY A 139 -2.18 3.93 9.27
C GLY A 139 -1.94 3.10 10.52
N LYS A 140 -0.68 3.06 10.98
CA LYS A 140 -0.23 2.22 12.10
C LYS A 140 -0.58 2.85 13.45
N LYS A 141 -0.91 1.98 14.41
CA LYS A 141 -1.17 2.29 15.82
C LYS A 141 -0.03 1.68 16.64
N LEU A 142 0.76 2.51 17.31
CA LEU A 142 1.90 2.10 18.12
C LEU A 142 1.48 2.02 19.58
N ILE A 143 1.78 0.89 20.24
CA ILE A 143 1.42 0.65 21.63
C ILE A 143 2.68 0.61 22.48
N TYR A 144 2.72 1.41 23.54
CA TYR A 144 3.79 1.39 24.53
C TYR A 144 3.42 0.50 25.70
N ASN A 145 4.11 -0.63 25.83
CA ASN A 145 3.98 -1.50 27.00
C ASN A 145 4.44 -0.76 28.27
N GLY A 146 3.64 -0.82 29.34
CA GLY A 146 3.94 -0.16 30.61
C GLY A 146 3.50 1.31 30.69
N ARG A 147 2.65 1.77 29.77
CA ARG A 147 1.95 3.05 29.85
C ARG A 147 0.45 2.80 29.77
N ASP A 148 -0.32 3.60 30.52
CA ASP A 148 -1.78 3.60 30.49
C ASP A 148 -2.25 4.96 29.98
N HIS A 149 -2.86 4.97 28.80
CA HIS A 149 -3.48 6.13 28.16
C HIS A 149 -4.18 5.72 26.86
N ALA A 150 -5.25 6.44 26.52
CA ALA A 150 -5.99 6.24 25.28
C ALA A 150 -5.08 6.37 24.03
N ALA A 151 -5.49 5.69 22.95
CA ALA A 151 -4.80 5.80 21.66
C ALA A 151 -5.07 7.18 21.03
N ASP A 152 -4.10 8.07 21.17
CA ASP A 152 -4.23 9.44 20.69
C ASP A 152 -3.66 9.61 19.29
N CYS A 153 -4.38 10.38 18.47
CA CYS A 153 -3.94 10.69 17.14
C CYS A 153 -2.84 11.78 17.14
N HIS A 154 -1.65 11.40 16.66
CA HIS A 154 -0.50 12.29 16.55
C HIS A 154 -0.27 12.83 15.13
N CYS A 155 -0.95 12.28 14.12
CA CYS A 155 -0.79 12.73 12.74
C CYS A 155 -1.69 13.94 12.41
N ARG A 156 -1.11 15.00 11.80
CA ARG A 156 -1.85 16.16 11.28
C ARG A 156 -2.98 15.78 10.32
N PHE A 157 -2.84 14.65 9.61
CA PHE A 157 -3.83 14.17 8.64
C PHE A 157 -5.13 13.69 9.28
N CYS A 158 -5.06 12.92 10.37
CA CYS A 158 -6.25 12.42 11.06
C CYS A 158 -6.97 13.51 11.86
N ARG A 159 -6.24 14.48 12.44
CA ARG A 159 -6.86 15.67 13.07
C ARG A 159 -7.73 16.47 12.09
N LYS A 160 -7.34 16.55 10.81
CA LYS A 160 -8.15 17.21 9.76
C LYS A 160 -9.39 16.40 9.34
N ARG A 161 -9.35 15.06 9.43
CA ARG A 161 -10.51 14.19 9.13
C ARG A 161 -11.53 14.17 10.27
N GLN A 162 -11.09 14.16 11.52
CA GLN A 162 -11.98 14.27 12.69
C GLN A 162 -12.80 15.58 12.66
N ASN A 163 -12.22 16.69 12.20
CA ASN A 163 -12.96 17.96 12.01
C ASN A 163 -13.85 18.03 10.77
N ARG A 164 -13.80 17.05 9.85
CA ARG A 164 -14.66 16.99 8.66
C ARG A 164 -15.91 16.12 8.84
N SER A 165 -16.03 15.43 9.97
CA SER A 165 -17.23 14.69 10.35
C SER A 165 -18.29 15.55 11.05
N ALA A 166 -18.08 16.88 11.11
CA ALA A 166 -18.95 17.86 11.77
C ALA A 166 -19.59 18.89 10.81
N VAL A 167 -19.55 18.64 9.49
CA VAL A 167 -20.28 19.43 8.47
C VAL A 167 -20.80 18.51 7.38
#